data_AF-X7ZXA8-F1
#
_entry.id   AF-X7ZXA8-F1
#
_cell.length_a   1.000
_cell.length_b   1.000
_cell.length_c   1.000
_cell.angle_alpha   90.00
_cell.angle_beta   90.00
_cell.angle_gamma   90.00
#
_symmetry.space_group_name_H-M   'P 1'
#
loop_
_entity.id
_entity.type
_entity.pdbx_description
1 polymer ?
#
loop_
_entity_poly.entity_id
_entity_poly.type
_entity_poly.pdbx_seq_one_letter_code
_entity_poly.pdbx_strand_id
1 'polypeptide(L)' 'MPGDLGTKGGIRTDVHGRALRDDGTVIEGLYAAGNVSAPVMGHTYPGPGGTIGPAMTFGYLAALHIAEAVREAPTDAN' A
#
# COMPACT_ATOMS: atom_id res chain seq x y z
N MET A 1 1.61 0.19 30.31
CA MET A 1 2.04 -1.19 30.01
C MET A 1 2.51 -1.24 28.57
N PRO A 2 3.63 -1.90 28.24
CA PRO A 2 3.94 -2.27 26.85
C PRO A 2 2.82 -3.18 26.30
N GLY A 3 2.41 -2.97 25.05
CA GLY A 3 1.45 -3.81 24.35
C GLY A 3 1.91 -4.04 22.92
N ASP A 4 1.59 -5.20 22.33
CA ASP A 4 1.88 -5.45 20.93
C ASP A 4 1.00 -4.54 20.05
N LEU A 5 1.63 -3.73 19.21
CA LEU A 5 0.97 -2.70 18.40
C LEU A 5 0.80 -3.16 16.94
N GLY A 6 1.37 -4.31 16.56
CA GLY A 6 1.36 -4.84 15.21
C GLY A 6 2.78 -5.05 14.65
N THR A 7 2.86 -5.60 13.44
CA THR A 7 4.14 -5.90 12.81
C THR A 7 4.70 -4.67 12.08
N LYS A 8 6.03 -4.56 12.04
CA LYS A 8 6.77 -3.55 11.27
C LYS A 8 7.23 -4.04 9.90
N GLY A 9 6.83 -5.25 9.52
CA GLY A 9 7.09 -5.85 8.21
C GLY A 9 5.91 -5.66 7.27
N GLY A 10 5.92 -6.40 6.16
CA GLY A 10 4.82 -6.41 5.19
C GLY A 10 5.32 -6.31 3.77
N ILE A 11 4.37 -6.26 2.84
CA ILE A 11 4.62 -6.15 1.41
C ILE A 11 5.26 -4.78 1.12
N ARG A 12 6.36 -4.76 0.36
CA ARG A 12 6.97 -3.51 -0.13
C ARG A 12 6.08 -2.94 -1.23
N THR A 13 5.80 -1.65 -1.14
CA THR A 13 5.00 -0.94 -2.14
C THR A 13 5.71 0.28 -2.67
N ASP A 14 5.37 0.68 -3.89
CA ASP A 14 5.73 2.00 -4.41
C ASP A 14 4.77 3.09 -3.91
N VAL A 15 4.92 4.30 -4.46
CA VAL A 15 4.11 5.48 -4.12
C VAL A 15 2.64 5.36 -4.55
N HIS A 16 2.31 4.39 -5.39
CA HIS A 16 0.95 4.10 -5.85
C HIS A 16 0.31 2.92 -5.08
N GLY A 17 1.02 2.34 -4.12
CA GLY A 17 0.54 1.20 -3.34
C GLY A 17 0.64 -0.15 -4.07
N ARG A 18 1.34 -0.22 -5.21
CA ARG A 18 1.55 -1.46 -5.97
C ARG A 18 2.56 -2.35 -5.26
N ALA A 19 2.28 -3.64 -5.16
CA ALA A 19 3.18 -4.59 -4.53
C ALA A 19 4.44 -4.80 -5.39
N LEU A 20 5.60 -4.84 -4.73
CA LEU A 20 6.89 -5.04 -5.36
C LEU A 20 7.41 -6.45 -5.09
N ARG A 21 8.09 -7.02 -6.08
CA ARG A 21 8.95 -8.20 -5.93
C ARG A 21 10.25 -7.83 -5.22
N ASP A 22 11.04 -8.83 -4.86
CA ASP A 22 12.33 -8.63 -4.21
C ASP A 22 13.34 -7.86 -5.07
N ASP A 23 13.24 -7.99 -6.40
CA ASP A 23 14.04 -7.24 -7.38
C ASP A 23 13.56 -5.79 -7.59
N GLY A 24 12.47 -5.38 -6.91
CA GLY A 24 11.88 -4.06 -7.01
C GLY A 24 10.92 -3.87 -8.19
N THR A 25 10.68 -4.90 -9.01
CA THR A 25 9.68 -4.84 -10.08
C THR A 25 8.26 -4.95 -9.54
N VAL A 26 7.30 -4.38 -10.26
CA VAL A 26 5.88 -4.39 -9.88
C VAL A 26 5.26 -5.78 -10.11
N ILE A 27 4.41 -6.20 -9.18
CA ILE A 27 3.49 -7.32 -9.37
C ILE A 27 2.18 -6.74 -9.93
N GLU A 28 1.97 -6.89 -11.23
CA GLU A 28 0.79 -6.36 -11.91
C GLU A 28 -0.53 -6.83 -11.27
N GLY A 29 -1.42 -5.87 -11.03
CA GLY A 29 -2.74 -6.10 -10.42
C GLY A 29 -2.73 -6.31 -8.90
N LEU A 30 -1.57 -6.36 -8.24
CA LEU A 30 -1.49 -6.56 -6.79
C LEU A 30 -1.15 -5.25 -6.06
N TYR A 31 -1.97 -4.91 -5.07
CA TYR A 31 -1.80 -3.72 -4.24
C TYR A 31 -1.81 -4.11 -2.76
N ALA A 32 -1.12 -3.32 -1.94
CA ALA A 32 -1.10 -3.48 -0.49
C ALA A 32 -1.17 -2.12 0.20
N ALA A 33 -1.92 -2.03 1.30
CA ALA A 33 -2.01 -0.82 2.11
C ALA A 33 -2.32 -1.14 3.57
N GLY A 34 -1.85 -0.30 4.50
CA GLY A 34 -2.07 -0.48 5.94
C GLY A 34 -1.21 -1.58 6.53
N ASN A 35 -1.75 -2.33 7.51
CA ASN A 35 -0.97 -3.31 8.29
C ASN A 35 -0.34 -4.45 7.48
N VAL A 36 -0.82 -4.71 6.27
CA VAL A 36 -0.25 -5.74 5.38
C VAL A 36 0.97 -5.22 4.59
N SER A 37 1.10 -3.90 4.46
CA SER A 37 2.23 -3.25 3.78
C SER A 37 3.33 -2.88 4.78
N ALA A 38 4.57 -2.82 4.30
CA ALA A 38 5.67 -2.29 5.09
C ALA A 38 5.37 -0.83 5.50
N PRO A 39 5.54 -0.46 6.78
CA PRO A 39 5.17 0.86 7.27
C PRO A 39 6.07 1.94 6.68
N VAL A 40 5.46 3.01 6.20
CA VAL A 40 6.20 4.17 5.65
C VAL A 40 7.01 4.92 6.72
N MET A 41 6.69 4.73 8.00
CA MET A 41 7.43 5.32 9.13
C MET A 41 8.70 4.56 9.53
N GLY A 42 9.17 3.61 8.69
CA GLY A 42 10.41 2.87 8.94
C GLY A 42 10.35 2.09 10.25
N HIS A 43 11.35 2.24 11.14
CA HIS A 43 11.44 1.49 12.40
C HIS A 43 10.69 2.11 13.58
N THR A 44 10.22 3.36 13.45
CA THR A 44 9.62 4.10 14.58
C THR A 44 8.10 4.22 14.45
N TYR A 45 7.34 4.09 15.54
CA TYR A 45 5.91 4.42 15.56
C TYR A 45 5.77 5.89 16.00
N PRO A 46 5.28 6.80 15.13
CA PRO A 46 5.29 8.24 15.42
C PRO A 46 4.28 8.67 16.49
N GLY A 47 3.37 7.77 16.90
CA GLY A 47 2.33 8.05 17.88
C GLY A 47 0.97 7.49 17.47
N PRO A 48 -0.06 7.66 18.31
CA PRO A 48 -1.41 7.18 18.04
C PRO A 48 -1.93 7.70 16.69
N GLY A 49 -2.51 6.81 15.90
CA GLY A 49 -2.98 7.11 14.55
C GLY A 49 -1.91 6.93 13.45
N GLY A 50 -0.64 6.67 13.82
CA GLY A 50 0.44 6.41 12.88
C GLY A 50 0.22 5.20 11.98
N THR A 51 -0.73 4.32 12.30
CA THR A 51 -1.14 3.20 11.46
C THR A 51 -2.32 3.58 10.56
N ILE A 52 -3.37 4.18 11.13
CA ILE A 52 -4.64 4.39 10.42
C ILE A 52 -4.54 5.53 9.40
N GLY A 53 -3.81 6.61 9.71
CA GLY A 53 -3.62 7.73 8.79
C GLY A 53 -2.99 7.28 7.47
N PRO A 54 -1.81 6.64 7.50
CA PRO A 54 -1.19 6.11 6.30
C PRO A 54 -2.03 5.04 5.61
N ALA A 55 -2.67 4.15 6.36
CA ALA A 55 -3.54 3.13 5.77
C ALA A 55 -4.63 3.77 4.89
N MET A 56 -5.30 4.81 5.39
CA MET A 56 -6.32 5.54 4.62
C MET A 56 -5.71 6.28 3.42
N THR A 57 -4.59 6.97 3.61
CA THR A 57 -3.94 7.73 2.52
C THR A 57 -3.46 6.83 1.40
N PHE A 58 -2.70 5.78 1.71
CA PHE A 58 -2.17 4.87 0.68
C PHE A 58 -3.25 3.99 0.07
N GLY A 59 -4.28 3.61 0.85
CA GLY A 59 -5.45 2.92 0.31
C GLY A 59 -6.20 3.78 -0.71
N TYR A 60 -6.35 5.07 -0.44
CA TYR A 60 -6.97 6.01 -1.38
C TYR A 60 -6.13 6.20 -2.66
N LEU A 61 -4.81 6.37 -2.53
CA LEU A 61 -3.91 6.47 -3.69
C LEU A 61 -3.93 5.22 -4.56
N ALA A 62 -3.94 4.03 -3.94
CA ALA A 62 -4.06 2.77 -4.67
C ALA A 62 -5.38 2.69 -5.46
N ALA A 63 -6.50 3.10 -4.85
CA ALA A 63 -7.80 3.12 -5.53
C ALA A 63 -7.82 4.09 -6.72
N LEU A 64 -7.21 5.28 -6.59
CA LEU A 64 -7.08 6.24 -7.69
C LEU A 64 -6.26 5.65 -8.85
N HIS A 65 -5.12 5.02 -8.54
CA HIS A 65 -4.28 4.39 -9.56
C HIS A 65 -5.01 3.23 -10.27
N ILE A 66 -5.75 2.40 -9.52
CA ILE A 66 -6.59 1.34 -10.10
C ILE A 66 -7.64 1.94 -11.05
N ALA A 67 -8.33 3.00 -10.62
CA ALA A 67 -9.37 3.64 -11.42
C ALA A 67 -8.81 4.26 -12.71
N GLU A 68 -7.62 4.86 -12.65
CA GLU A 68 -6.93 5.40 -13.83
C GLU A 68 -6.55 4.26 -14.81
N ALA A 69 -5.93 3.19 -14.31
CA ALA A 69 -5.56 2.04 -15.14
C ALA A 69 -6.77 1.37 -15.82
N VAL A 70 -7.91 1.28 -15.13
CA VAL A 70 -9.16 0.74 -15.71
C VAL A 70 -9.72 1.64 -16.81
N ARG A 71 -9.54 2.97 -16.71
CA ARG A 71 -10.01 3.91 -17.74
C ARG A 71 -9.14 3.89 -18.99
N GLU A 72 -7.85 3.58 -18.85
CA GLU A 72 -6.90 3.48 -19.97
C GLU A 72 -6.91 2.11 -20.66
N ALA A 73 -7.49 1.08 -20.02
CA ALA A 73 -7.69 -0.20 -20.65
C ALA A 73 -8.62 -0.03 -21.88
N PRO A 74 -8.23 -0.53 -23.07
CA PRO A 74 -9.02 -0.36 -24.28
C PRO A 74 -10.43 -0.92 -24.09
N THR A 75 -11.43 -0.06 -24.29
CA THR A 75 -12.86 -0.40 -24.33
C THR A 75 -13.15 -1.25 -25.55
N ASP A 76 -12.72 -2.52 -25.61
CA ASP A 76 -13.10 -3.43 -26.70
C ASP A 76 -13.10 -4.90 -26.23
N ALA A 77 -14.26 -5.32 -25.71
CA ALA A 77 -14.71 -6.71 -25.71
C ALA A 77 -16.24 -6.76 -25.52
N ASN A 78 -17.00 -6.18 -26.44
CA ASN A 78 -18.38 -6.61 -26.75
C ASN A 78 -18.79 -6.19 -28.16
#